data_AF-A0A538KTJ0-F1
#
_entry.id   AF-A0A538KTJ0-F1
#
_cell.length_a   1.000
_cell.length_b   1.000
_cell.length_c   1.000
_cell.angle_alpha   90.00
_cell.angle_beta   90.00
_cell.angle_gamma   90.00
#
_symmetry.space_group_name_H-M   'P 1'
#
loop_
_entity.id
_entity.type
_entity.pdbx_description
1 polymer ?
#
loop_
_entity_poly.entity_id
_entity_poly.type
_entity_poly.pdbx_seq_one_letter_code
_entity_poly.pdbx_strand_id
1 'polypeptide(L)'
;MRYSREESEFDRAITFIDATFAVALTLLITSLDIQNRAKAFKSLSALYAALGPQFLAFLIAFTVIAGYWFGHHRMVASFAAIDDRTLVANLFLLAAIVLLPFATSAVGDPGVAELPRSSSRGWLPAWLLPLFFWCPCPLPISPRRTLPGCLGSRCL
;
A
#
# COMPACT_ATOMS: atom_id res chain seq x y z
N MET A 1 0.62 -16.74 22.23
CA MET A 1 -0.21 -15.75 22.94
C MET A 1 -1.18 -15.15 21.94
N ARG A 2 -2.38 -14.76 22.37
CA ARG A 2 -3.41 -14.19 21.50
C ARG A 2 -4.02 -13.00 22.22
N TYR A 3 -3.91 -11.82 21.64
CA TYR A 3 -4.40 -10.56 22.19
C TYR A 3 -5.80 -10.30 21.64
N SER A 4 -6.79 -10.25 22.52
CA SER A 4 -8.16 -9.93 22.13
C SER A 4 -8.32 -8.43 21.87
N ARG A 5 -9.32 -8.04 21.07
CA ARG A 5 -9.56 -6.62 20.73
C ARG A 5 -9.83 -5.70 21.93
N GLU A 6 -10.19 -6.27 23.08
CA GLU A 6 -10.42 -5.54 24.34
C GLU A 6 -9.13 -5.27 25.13
N GLU A 7 -8.01 -5.89 24.74
CA GLU A 7 -6.71 -5.71 25.39
C GLU A 7 -5.92 -4.57 24.74
N SER A 8 -5.26 -3.74 25.55
CA SER A 8 -4.42 -2.64 25.06
C SER A 8 -3.31 -3.09 24.11
N GLU A 9 -2.84 -4.33 24.23
CA GLU A 9 -1.79 -4.90 23.39
C GLU A 9 -2.22 -5.03 21.92
N PHE A 10 -3.51 -5.26 21.67
CA PHE A 10 -4.06 -5.29 20.31
C PHE A 10 -3.92 -3.92 19.61
N ASP A 11 -4.31 -2.85 20.31
CA ASP A 11 -4.23 -1.48 19.78
C ASP A 11 -2.77 -1.02 19.60
N ARG A 12 -1.88 -1.40 20.53
CA ARG A 12 -0.44 -1.12 20.44
C ARG A 12 0.19 -1.76 19.20
N ALA A 13 -0.16 -3.01 18.90
CA ALA A 13 0.33 -3.70 17.72
C ALA A 13 -0.09 -3.03 16.42
N ILE A 14 -1.36 -2.65 16.29
CA ILE A 14 -1.89 -1.97 15.10
C ILE A 14 -1.24 -0.60 14.93
N THR A 15 -1.14 0.17 16.02
CA THR A 15 -0.53 1.51 16.01
C THR A 15 0.94 1.44 15.57
N PHE A 16 1.68 0.42 16.00
CA PHE A 16 3.06 0.20 15.56
C PHE A 16 3.16 -0.08 14.05
N ILE A 17 2.26 -0.93 13.52
CA ILE A 17 2.23 -1.25 12.10
C ILE A 17 1.89 -0.01 11.28
N ASP A 18 0.84 0.73 11.66
CA ASP A 18 0.41 1.96 10.96
C ASP A 18 1.49 3.05 11.01
N ALA A 19 2.17 3.22 12.15
CA ALA A 19 3.31 4.14 12.26
C ALA A 19 4.45 3.77 11.30
N THR A 20 4.72 2.47 11.14
CA THR A 20 5.77 1.99 10.22
C THR A 20 5.41 2.27 8.76
N PHE A 21 4.15 2.05 8.36
CA PHE A 21 3.66 2.44 7.04
C PHE A 21 3.82 3.94 6.78
N ALA A 22 3.48 4.78 7.77
CA ALA A 22 3.63 6.23 7.66
C ALA A 22 5.09 6.64 7.46
N VAL A 23 6.03 6.06 8.21
CA VAL A 23 7.47 6.31 8.04
C VAL A 23 7.97 5.85 6.66
N ALA A 24 7.55 4.69 6.17
CA ALA A 24 7.95 4.22 4.84
C ALA A 24 7.45 5.15 3.72
N LEU A 25 6.22 5.67 3.82
CA LEU A 25 5.67 6.64 2.87
C LEU A 25 6.44 7.97 2.87
N THR A 26 6.85 8.47 4.04
CA THR A 26 7.60 9.73 4.12
C THR A 26 9.04 9.56 3.63
N LEU A 27 9.68 8.43 3.91
CA LEU A 27 11.03 8.13 3.40
C LEU A 27 11.08 8.02 1.88
N LEU A 28 9.97 7.71 1.21
CA LEU A 28 9.94 7.62 -0.24
C LEU A 28 10.36 8.94 -0.93
N ILE A 29 10.15 10.09 -0.28
CA ILE A 29 10.58 11.38 -0.83
C ILE A 29 12.10 11.48 -0.92
N THR A 30 12.84 10.78 -0.06
CA THR A 30 14.31 10.80 -0.06
C THR A 30 14.90 10.04 -1.23
N SER A 31 14.09 9.22 -1.92
CA SER A 31 14.49 8.50 -3.13
C SER A 31 14.54 9.40 -4.37
N LEU A 32 14.03 10.64 -4.29
CA LEU A 32 14.11 11.61 -5.38
C LEU A 32 15.42 12.40 -5.30
N ASP A 33 16.28 12.20 -6.28
CA ASP A 33 17.56 12.89 -6.38
C ASP A 33 17.61 13.81 -7.61
N ILE A 34 17.67 15.12 -7.35
CA ILE A 34 17.79 16.15 -8.39
C ILE A 34 19.26 16.54 -8.52
N GLN A 35 19.90 15.96 -9.53
CA GLN A 35 21.22 16.38 -9.96
C GLN A 35 21.17 17.83 -10.48
N ASN A 36 22.02 18.69 -9.92
CA ASN A 36 22.18 20.09 -10.34
C ASN A 36 20.88 20.94 -10.24
N ARG A 37 20.36 21.07 -9.01
CA ARG A 37 19.12 21.82 -8.66
C ARG A 37 19.03 23.20 -9.34
N ALA A 38 20.13 23.95 -9.41
CA ALA A 38 20.16 25.28 -10.02
C ALA A 38 19.77 25.30 -11.51
N LYS A 39 19.98 24.21 -12.25
CA LYS A 39 19.50 24.07 -13.64
C LYS A 39 18.07 23.54 -13.70
N ALA A 40 17.72 22.61 -12.83
CA ALA A 40 16.39 22.00 -12.80
C ALA A 40 15.27 23.00 -12.48
N PHE A 41 15.51 23.95 -11.57
CA PHE A 41 14.51 24.95 -11.17
C PHE A 41 14.38 26.16 -12.14
N LYS A 42 15.04 26.14 -13.30
CA LYS A 42 14.94 27.26 -14.28
C LYS A 42 13.63 27.28 -15.06
N SER A 43 13.01 26.13 -15.29
CA SER A 43 11.73 26.00 -15.97
C SER A 43 11.05 24.68 -15.61
N LEU A 44 9.73 24.61 -15.75
CA LEU A 44 8.98 23.36 -15.53
C LEU A 44 9.44 22.23 -16.47
N SER A 45 9.81 22.57 -17.71
CA SER A 45 10.35 21.60 -18.67
C SER A 45 11.70 21.03 -18.25
N ALA A 46 12.60 21.87 -17.69
CA ALA A 46 13.89 21.43 -17.17
C ALA A 46 13.73 20.55 -15.92
N LEU A 47 12.76 20.86 -15.06
CA LEU A 47 12.45 20.04 -13.89
C LEU A 47 11.90 18.67 -14.30
N TYR A 48 10.97 18.63 -15.26
CA TYR A 48 10.42 17.37 -15.78
C TYR A 48 11.51 16.52 -16.44
N ALA A 49 12.41 17.12 -17.22
CA ALA A 49 13.53 16.40 -17.83
C ALA A 49 14.49 15.82 -16.78
N ALA A 50 14.72 16.53 -15.67
CA ALA A 50 15.62 16.09 -14.62
C ALA A 50 15.01 15.04 -13.68
N LEU A 51 13.70 15.10 -13.41
CA LEU A 51 13.06 14.32 -12.34
C LEU A 51 11.97 13.37 -12.82
N GLY A 52 11.47 13.49 -14.04
CA GLY A 52 10.30 12.78 -14.54
C GLY A 52 10.32 11.26 -14.30
N PRO A 53 11.36 10.52 -14.71
CA PRO A 53 11.46 9.07 -14.49
C PRO A 53 11.49 8.69 -13.00
N GLN A 54 12.24 9.41 -12.19
CA GLN A 54 12.33 9.18 -10.74
C GLN A 54 11.00 9.49 -10.04
N PHE A 55 10.32 10.54 -10.45
CA PHE A 55 9.00 10.91 -9.93
C PHE A 55 7.94 9.84 -10.27
N LEU A 56 8.00 9.25 -11.46
CA LEU A 56 7.13 8.13 -11.82
C LEU A 56 7.41 6.90 -10.93
N ALA A 57 8.69 6.55 -10.72
CA ALA A 57 9.07 5.46 -9.82
C ALA A 57 8.58 5.71 -8.39
N PHE A 58 8.72 6.94 -7.90
CA PHE A 58 8.17 7.39 -6.62
C PHE A 58 6.64 7.19 -6.56
N LEU A 59 5.89 7.66 -7.56
CA LEU A 59 4.42 7.53 -7.57
C LEU A 59 3.96 6.06 -7.58
N ILE A 60 4.66 5.20 -8.31
CA ILE A 60 4.39 3.77 -8.34
C ILE A 60 4.61 3.18 -6.93
N ALA A 61 5.77 3.43 -6.33
CA ALA A 61 6.07 2.91 -5.00
C ALA A 61 5.13 3.46 -3.93
N PHE A 62 4.74 4.74 -4.01
CA PHE A 62 3.78 5.37 -3.12
C PHE A 62 2.43 4.65 -3.19
N THR A 63 1.93 4.41 -4.41
CA THR A 63 0.67 3.72 -4.65
C THR A 63 0.69 2.29 -4.12
N VAL A 64 1.83 1.59 -4.29
CA VAL A 64 2.03 0.23 -3.77
C VAL A 64 1.96 0.22 -2.24
N ILE A 65 2.73 1.06 -1.55
CA ILE A 65 2.73 1.13 -0.07
C ILE A 65 1.35 1.53 0.46
N ALA A 66 0.72 2.55 -0.14
CA ALA A 66 -0.62 2.99 0.23
C ALA A 66 -1.66 1.89 0.05
N GLY A 67 -1.57 1.10 -1.05
CA GLY A 67 -2.44 -0.05 -1.28
C GLY A 67 -2.29 -1.13 -0.21
N TYR A 68 -1.06 -1.46 0.18
CA TYR A 68 -0.81 -2.39 1.30
C TYR A 68 -1.38 -1.87 2.62
N TRP A 69 -1.21 -0.58 2.89
CA TRP A 69 -1.78 0.05 4.08
C TRP A 69 -3.32 -0.02 4.10
N PHE A 70 -3.98 0.24 2.96
CA PHE A 70 -5.43 0.04 2.85
C PHE A 70 -5.84 -1.43 3.12
N GLY A 71 -5.00 -2.40 2.72
CA GLY A 71 -5.21 -3.83 2.98
C GLY A 71 -5.11 -4.18 4.44
N HIS A 72 -4.04 -3.69 5.06
CA HIS A 72 -3.85 -3.76 6.49
C HIS A 72 -5.08 -3.20 7.24
N HIS A 73 -5.52 -1.99 6.90
CA HIS A 73 -6.64 -1.33 7.58
C HIS A 73 -7.95 -2.12 7.45
N ARG A 74 -8.24 -2.69 6.27
CA ARG A 74 -9.42 -3.56 6.05
C ARG A 74 -9.33 -4.88 6.82
N MET A 75 -8.15 -5.51 6.85
CA MET A 75 -7.94 -6.75 7.60
C MET A 75 -8.12 -6.53 9.10
N VAL A 76 -7.52 -5.45 9.64
CA VAL A 76 -7.65 -5.07 11.05
C VAL A 76 -9.11 -4.88 11.46
N ALA A 77 -9.92 -4.26 10.61
CA ALA A 77 -11.36 -4.08 10.88
C ALA A 77 -12.10 -5.42 11.09
N SER A 78 -11.64 -6.49 10.44
CA SER A 78 -12.23 -7.83 10.51
C SER A 78 -11.67 -8.74 11.61
N PHE A 79 -10.54 -8.38 12.23
CA PHE A 79 -9.93 -9.22 13.26
C PHE A 79 -10.62 -9.08 14.62
N ALA A 80 -10.91 -10.23 15.25
CA ALA A 80 -11.39 -10.31 16.63
C ALA A 80 -10.24 -10.38 17.65
N ALA A 81 -9.08 -10.87 17.24
CA ALA A 81 -7.88 -11.03 18.07
C ALA A 81 -6.63 -11.26 17.21
N ILE A 82 -5.46 -10.83 17.67
CA ILE A 82 -4.16 -10.99 17.00
C ILE A 82 -3.35 -12.08 17.72
N ASP A 83 -2.77 -13.01 16.96
CA ASP A 83 -1.84 -14.01 17.47
C ASP A 83 -0.38 -13.69 17.12
N ASP A 84 0.56 -14.30 17.85
CA ASP A 84 2.00 -14.06 17.66
C ASP A 84 2.47 -14.41 16.23
N ARG A 85 1.84 -15.39 15.57
CA ARG A 85 2.17 -15.75 14.19
C ARG A 85 1.80 -14.64 13.21
N THR A 86 0.64 -14.02 13.39
CA THR A 86 0.25 -12.84 12.59
C THR A 86 1.18 -11.67 12.84
N LEU A 87 1.61 -11.44 14.09
CA LEU A 87 2.61 -10.41 14.40
C LEU A 87 3.93 -10.65 13.66
N VAL A 88 4.46 -11.86 13.73
CA VAL A 88 5.71 -12.22 13.03
C VAL A 88 5.56 -12.08 11.52
N ALA A 89 4.45 -12.53 10.94
CA ALA A 89 4.17 -12.36 9.52
C ALA A 89 4.12 -10.88 9.11
N ASN A 90 3.48 -10.03 9.93
CA ASN A 90 3.45 -8.59 9.72
C ASN A 90 4.84 -7.96 9.85
N LEU A 91 5.70 -8.43 10.75
CA LEU A 91 7.09 -7.94 10.84
C LEU A 91 7.89 -8.21 9.56
N PHE A 92 7.73 -9.39 8.94
CA PHE A 92 8.36 -9.67 7.65
C PHE A 92 7.81 -8.79 6.52
N LEU A 93 6.49 -8.57 6.50
CA LEU A 93 5.87 -7.63 5.55
C LEU A 93 6.39 -6.21 5.74
N LEU A 94 6.46 -5.73 6.99
CA LEU A 94 6.97 -4.40 7.32
C LEU A 94 8.44 -4.25 6.92
N ALA A 95 9.27 -5.28 7.16
CA ALA A 95 10.66 -5.27 6.71
C ALA A 95 10.76 -5.12 5.18
N ALA A 96 9.91 -5.81 4.42
CA ALA A 96 9.85 -5.65 2.96
C ALA A 96 9.40 -4.23 2.55
N ILE A 97 8.43 -3.65 3.25
CA ILE A 97 7.92 -2.29 2.97
C ILE A 97 8.96 -1.21 3.28
N VAL A 98 9.67 -1.33 4.39
CA VAL A 98 10.73 -0.39 4.78
C VAL A 98 11.92 -0.42 3.80
N LEU A 99 12.11 -1.52 3.07
CA LEU A 99 13.12 -1.62 2.01
C LEU A 99 12.69 -0.96 0.68
N LEU A 100 11.40 -0.65 0.49
CA LEU A 100 10.90 -0.10 -0.78
C LEU A 100 11.51 1.27 -1.15
N PRO A 101 11.69 2.24 -0.23
CA PRO A 101 12.35 3.50 -0.57
C PRO A 101 13.76 3.32 -1.13
N PHE A 102 14.52 2.40 -0.55
CA PHE A 102 15.86 2.05 -1.03
C PHE A 102 15.83 1.39 -2.42
N ALA A 103 14.91 0.44 -2.63
CA ALA A 103 14.73 -0.19 -3.94
C ALA A 103 14.28 0.82 -5.01
N THR A 104 13.43 1.77 -4.63
CA THR A 104 12.89 2.82 -5.52
C THR A 104 13.99 3.75 -6.00
N SER A 105 14.90 4.17 -5.11
CA SER A 105 16.06 4.99 -5.52
C SER A 105 17.00 4.22 -6.45
N ALA A 106 17.20 2.91 -6.22
CA ALA A 106 18.06 2.10 -7.08
C ALA A 106 17.47 1.93 -8.49
N VAL A 107 16.15 1.78 -8.63
CA VAL A 107 15.47 1.65 -9.93
C VAL A 107 15.35 2.99 -10.66
N GLY A 108 15.26 4.10 -9.92
CA GLY A 108 15.14 5.45 -10.47
C GLY A 108 16.45 6.02 -11.04
N ASP A 109 17.60 5.39 -10.77
CA ASP A 109 18.91 5.85 -11.22
C ASP A 109 19.05 5.68 -12.76
N PRO A 110 19.32 6.78 -13.51
CA PRO A 110 19.58 6.70 -14.94
C PRO A 110 20.71 5.73 -15.34
N GLY A 111 21.70 5.51 -14.46
CA GLY A 111 22.83 4.62 -14.72
C GLY A 111 22.46 3.14 -14.84
N VAL A 112 21.40 2.67 -14.16
CA VAL A 112 20.90 1.29 -14.32
C VAL A 112 19.96 1.12 -15.51
N ALA A 113 19.44 2.23 -16.07
CA ALA A 113 18.56 2.20 -17.24
C ALA A 113 19.31 1.95 -18.58
N GLU A 114 20.65 2.02 -18.57
CA GLU A 114 21.52 1.81 -19.73
C GLU A 114 21.97 0.35 -19.94
N LEU A 115 21.57 -0.59 -19.09
CA LEU A 115 21.75 -2.02 -19.40
C LEU A 115 21.01 -2.35 -20.71
N PRO A 116 21.60 -3.14 -21.63
CA PRO A 116 21.02 -3.40 -22.94
C PRO A 116 19.62 -3.99 -22.76
N ARG A 117 18.59 -3.16 -23.02
CA ARG A 117 17.19 -3.55 -23.09
C ARG A 117 17.05 -4.53 -24.26
N SER A 118 17.31 -5.80 -23.97
CA SER A 118 16.86 -6.91 -24.81
C SER A 118 15.35 -6.74 -24.99
N SER A 119 14.98 -6.34 -26.20
CA SER A 119 13.60 -6.20 -26.66
C SER A 119 12.88 -7.54 -26.47
N SER A 120 12.22 -7.71 -25.34
CA SER A 120 11.11 -8.65 -25.20
C SER A 120 9.83 -7.85 -24.95
N ARG A 121 9.22 -7.51 -26.08
CA ARG A 121 7.79 -7.28 -26.25
C ARG A 121 7.03 -8.41 -25.52
N GLY A 122 6.60 -8.20 -24.28
CA GLY A 122 5.86 -9.23 -23.54
C GLY A 122 5.82 -9.16 -22.01
N TRP A 123 6.47 -8.20 -21.35
CA TRP A 123 6.48 -8.14 -19.88
C TRP A 123 5.64 -6.96 -19.39
N LEU A 124 4.31 -7.08 -19.40
CA LEU A 124 3.54 -6.41 -18.37
C LEU A 124 3.90 -7.12 -17.07
N PRO A 125 4.51 -6.44 -16.12
CA PRO A 125 4.96 -7.14 -14.94
C PRO A 125 3.81 -7.35 -13.95
N ALA A 126 3.75 -8.54 -13.39
CA ALA A 126 2.74 -8.97 -12.42
C ALA A 126 2.61 -8.06 -11.18
N TRP A 127 3.51 -7.10 -10.98
CA TRP A 127 3.49 -6.12 -9.89
C TRP A 127 2.40 -5.02 -10.05
N LEU A 128 1.75 -4.89 -11.22
CA LEU A 128 0.58 -4.01 -11.42
C LEU A 128 -0.77 -4.68 -11.11
N LEU A 129 -0.79 -5.99 -10.85
CA LEU A 129 -1.99 -6.72 -10.45
C LEU A 129 -2.60 -6.36 -9.07
N PRO A 130 -1.95 -5.68 -8.11
CA PRO A 130 -2.62 -5.29 -6.87
C PRO A 130 -3.82 -4.36 -7.11
N LEU A 131 -3.80 -3.58 -8.21
CA LEU A 131 -4.92 -2.70 -8.56
C LEU A 131 -6.09 -3.46 -9.21
N PHE A 132 -5.84 -4.58 -9.89
CA PHE A 132 -6.90 -5.39 -10.51
C PHE A 132 -7.53 -6.39 -9.53
N PHE A 133 -6.79 -6.84 -8.51
CA PHE A 133 -7.35 -7.65 -7.42
C PHE A 133 -8.16 -6.82 -6.41
N TRP A 134 -8.10 -5.50 -6.52
CA TRP A 134 -8.81 -4.53 -5.68
C TRP A 134 -10.05 -3.93 -6.35
N CYS A 135 -10.64 -4.61 -7.34
CA CYS A 135 -12.06 -4.41 -7.59
C CYS A 135 -12.79 -5.06 -6.42
N PRO A 136 -13.40 -4.30 -5.49
CA PRO A 136 -14.29 -4.91 -4.53
C PRO A 136 -15.42 -5.49 -5.38
N CYS A 137 -15.45 -6.80 -5.58
CA CYS A 137 -16.73 -7.45 -5.83
C CYS A 137 -17.58 -7.01 -4.63
N PRO A 138 -18.60 -6.15 -4.83
CA PRO A 138 -19.46 -5.79 -3.73
C PRO A 138 -20.18 -7.09 -3.43
N LEU A 139 -19.75 -7.77 -2.35
CA LEU A 139 -20.61 -8.77 -1.73
C LEU A 139 -21.97 -8.07 -1.60
N PRO A 140 -23.05 -8.62 -2.17
CA PRO A 140 -24.36 -8.03 -2.00
C PRO A 140 -24.65 -8.12 -0.50
N ILE A 141 -24.47 -7.01 0.20
CA ILE A 141 -25.00 -6.79 1.53
C ILE A 141 -26.51 -6.87 1.32
N SER A 142 -27.08 -8.06 1.50
CA SER A 142 -28.52 -8.30 1.40
C SER A 142 -29.24 -7.31 2.30
N PRO A 143 -29.94 -6.30 1.77
CA PRO A 143 -30.75 -5.41 2.57
C PRO A 143 -32.19 -5.87 2.41
N ARG A 144 -32.67 -6.72 3.33
CA ARG A 144 -34.05 -6.71 3.87
C ARG A 144 -34.40 -8.03 4.57
N ARG A 145 -34.72 -7.92 5.86
CA ARG A 145 -36.07 -8.23 6.36
C ARG A 145 -36.30 -7.53 7.70
N THR A 146 -36.52 -6.22 7.65
CA THR A 146 -37.41 -5.57 8.61
C THR A 146 -38.83 -5.59 8.02
N LEU A 147 -39.64 -6.45 8.63
CA LEU A 147 -41.09 -6.59 8.73
C LEU A 147 -42.02 -5.61 7.96
N PRO A 148 -43.16 -6.12 7.46
CA PRO A 148 -44.44 -5.43 7.60
C PRO A 148 -45.35 -6.20 8.58
N GLY A 149 -46.11 -5.45 9.37
CA GLY A 149 -46.88 -5.93 10.50
C GLY A 149 -47.89 -7.04 10.20
N CYS A 150 -47.98 -7.99 11.12
CA CYS A 150 -49.18 -8.80 11.27
C CYS A 150 -50.24 -7.96 11.99
N LEU A 151 -51.06 -7.27 11.21
CA LEU A 151 -52.38 -6.83 11.62
C LEU A 151 -53.36 -7.95 11.22
N GLY A 152 -53.82 -8.77 12.16
CA GLY A 152 -54.83 -9.80 11.89
C GLY A 152 -54.58 -11.13 12.58
N SER A 153 -55.30 -11.34 13.70
CA SER A 153 -55.63 -12.58 14.39
C SER A 153 -55.22 -13.91 13.70
N ARG A 154 -54.10 -14.50 14.15
CA ARG A 154 -53.87 -15.94 14.42
C ARG A 154 -52.36 -16.18 14.53
N CYS A 155 -51.87 -16.24 15.78
CA CYS A 155 -50.67 -17.00 16.11
C CYS A 155 -51.13 -18.39 16.60
N LEU A 156 -50.53 -19.43 16.06
CA LEU A 156 -50.44 -20.76 16.67
C LEU A 156 -48.98 -20.97 17.07
#